data_AF-A0A0N9WT23-F1
#
_entry.id   AF-A0A0N9WT23-F1
#
_cell.length_a   1.000
_cell.length_b   1.000
_cell.length_c   1.000
_cell.angle_alpha   90.00
_cell.angle_beta   90.00
_cell.angle_gamma   90.00
#
_symmetry.space_group_name_H-M   'P 1'
#
loop_
_entity.id
_entity.type
_entity.pdbx_description
1 polymer ?
#
loop_
_entity_poly.entity_id
_entity_poly.type
_entity_poly.pdbx_seq_one_letter_code
_entity_poly.pdbx_strand_id
1 'polypeptide(L)'
;MTEIYLLIAHGTDQGEAYVLGWFDDRSKAREVAEQKEWEAYRASLKEKHPWSSHKPLAPDQTDYRRYWIKTISKFEHVPVPRSFAVH
;
A
#
# COMPACT_ATOMS: atom_id res chain seq x y z
N MET A 1 8.46 2.40 20.87
CA MET A 1 7.85 2.71 19.57
C MET A 1 7.75 1.45 18.72
N THR A 2 6.54 1.02 18.38
CA THR A 2 6.31 -0.11 17.45
C THR A 2 6.10 0.45 16.06
N GLU A 3 6.85 0.00 15.07
CA GLU A 3 6.63 0.37 13.68
C GLU A 3 5.55 -0.52 13.08
N ILE A 4 4.65 0.07 12.30
CA ILE A 4 3.70 -0.66 11.47
C ILE A 4 3.87 -0.24 10.01
N TYR A 5 3.67 -1.21 9.12
CA TYR A 5 3.93 -1.08 7.69
C TYR A 5 2.58 -1.10 6.96
N LEU A 6 2.16 0.04 6.44
CA LEU A 6 0.92 0.15 5.67
C LEU A 6 1.15 -0.26 4.23
N LEU A 7 0.33 -1.18 3.73
CA LEU A 7 0.25 -1.50 2.32
C LEU A 7 -0.77 -0.56 1.68
N ILE A 8 -0.32 0.20 0.68
CA ILE A 8 -1.13 1.20 0.00
C ILE A 8 -1.14 0.89 -1.50
N ALA A 9 -2.32 0.97 -2.10
CA ALA A 9 -2.53 0.89 -3.54
C ALA A 9 -2.75 2.30 -4.10
N HIS A 10 -1.98 2.64 -5.13
CA HIS A 10 -2.21 3.83 -5.94
C HIS A 10 -3.24 3.52 -7.02
N GLY A 11 -4.31 4.32 -7.06
CA GLY A 11 -5.32 4.26 -8.08
C GLY A 11 -4.75 4.57 -9.46
N THR A 12 -5.38 4.01 -10.49
CA THR A 12 -5.04 4.30 -11.89
C THR A 12 -5.60 5.63 -12.37
N ASP A 13 -6.47 6.28 -11.60
CA ASP A 13 -7.07 7.57 -11.91
C ASP A 13 -6.86 8.55 -10.73
N GLN A 14 -6.48 9.79 -11.05
CA GLN A 14 -6.47 10.98 -10.18
C GLN A 14 -5.81 10.89 -8.78
N GLY A 15 -4.66 10.23 -8.63
CA GLY A 15 -3.83 10.36 -7.41
C GLY A 15 -4.49 9.78 -6.15
N GLU A 16 -5.50 8.93 -6.32
CA GLU A 16 -6.15 8.24 -5.22
C GLU A 16 -5.20 7.20 -4.61
N ALA A 17 -5.16 7.14 -3.27
CA ALA A 17 -4.34 6.17 -2.54
C ALA A 17 -5.21 5.46 -1.51
N TYR A 18 -5.28 4.13 -1.60
CA TYR A 18 -6.10 3.29 -0.74
C TYR A 18 -5.22 2.45 0.17
N VAL A 19 -5.49 2.47 1.47
CA VAL A 19 -4.83 1.55 2.41
C VAL A 19 -5.50 0.18 2.28
N LEU A 20 -4.73 -0.81 1.84
CA LEU A 20 -5.20 -2.19 1.71
C LEU A 20 -5.08 -2.99 3.00
N GLY A 21 -4.15 -2.60 3.87
CA GLY A 21 -3.90 -3.30 5.13
C GLY A 21 -2.64 -2.79 5.82
N TRP A 22 -2.32 -3.39 6.97
CA TRP A 22 -1.14 -3.08 7.76
C TRP A 22 -0.47 -4.37 8.25
N PHE A 23 0.85 -4.29 8.44
CA PHE A 23 1.69 -5.40 8.88
C PHE A 23 2.60 -4.95 10.02
N ASP A 24 2.93 -5.86 10.92
CA ASP A 24 3.96 -5.67 11.95
C ASP A 24 5.38 -5.93 11.41
N ASP A 25 5.50 -6.73 10.35
CA ASP A 25 6.77 -7.10 9.73
C ASP A 25 6.95 -6.47 8.35
N ARG A 26 8.11 -5.85 8.15
CA ARG A 26 8.47 -5.16 6.89
C ARG A 26 8.61 -6.13 5.72
N SER A 27 9.20 -7.30 5.96
CA SER A 27 9.47 -8.28 4.92
C SER A 27 8.17 -8.87 4.39
N LYS A 28 7.23 -9.19 5.28
CA LYS A 28 5.87 -9.61 4.92
C LYS A 28 5.14 -8.54 4.11
N ALA A 29 5.18 -7.28 4.55
CA ALA A 29 4.56 -6.18 3.82
C ALA A 29 5.12 -6.06 2.39
N ARG A 30 6.42 -6.29 2.23
CA ARG A 30 7.11 -6.24 0.93
C ARG A 30 6.74 -7.40 0.03
N GLU A 31 6.74 -8.62 0.56
CA GLU A 31 6.33 -9.80 -0.20
C GLU A 31 4.89 -9.66 -0.71
N VAL A 32 3.98 -9.17 0.13
CA VAL A 32 2.58 -8.95 -0.27
C VAL A 32 2.48 -7.84 -1.32
N ALA A 33 3.23 -6.74 -1.19
CA ALA A 33 3.25 -5.68 -2.19
C ALA A 33 3.74 -6.21 -3.56
N GLU A 34 4.83 -6.98 -3.57
CA GLU A 34 5.38 -7.61 -4.79
C GLU A 34 4.39 -8.62 -5.39
N GLN A 35 3.75 -9.45 -4.56
CA GLN A 35 2.72 -10.38 -5.03
C GLN A 35 1.53 -9.65 -5.66
N LYS A 36 1.10 -8.53 -5.07
CA LYS A 36 0.00 -7.71 -5.59
C LYS A 36 0.37 -7.04 -6.92
N GLU A 37 1.60 -6.55 -7.08
CA GLU A 37 2.10 -6.05 -8.37
C GLU A 37 2.01 -7.13 -9.45
N TRP A 38 2.47 -8.34 -9.16
CA TRP A 38 2.42 -9.46 -10.10
C TRP A 38 0.99 -9.92 -10.41
N GLU A 39 0.07 -9.87 -9.44
CA GLU A 39 -1.35 -10.15 -9.63
C GLU A 39 -2.00 -9.10 -10.55
N ALA A 40 -1.76 -7.82 -10.29
CA ALA A 40 -2.26 -6.71 -11.10
C ALA A 40 -1.71 -6.75 -12.53
N TYR A 41 -0.41 -7.07 -12.70
CA TYR A 41 0.19 -7.29 -14.01
C TYR A 41 -0.49 -8.45 -14.76
N ARG A 42 -0.67 -9.61 -14.10
CA ARG A 42 -1.37 -10.75 -14.70
C ARG A 42 -2.82 -10.45 -15.06
N ALA A 43 -3.53 -9.67 -14.23
CA ALA A 43 -4.87 -9.20 -14.54
C ALA A 43 -4.89 -8.30 -15.79
N SER A 44 -3.98 -7.32 -15.85
CA SER A 44 -3.87 -6.41 -17.00
C SER A 44 -3.47 -7.11 -18.31
N LEU A 45 -2.73 -8.22 -18.24
CA LEU A 45 -2.42 -9.04 -19.41
C LEU A 45 -3.62 -9.84 -19.92
N LYS A 46 -4.53 -10.24 -19.02
CA LYS A 46 -5.76 -10.96 -19.38
C LYS A 46 -6.82 -10.02 -19.93
N GLU A 47 -6.81 -8.77 -19.50
CA GLU A 47 -7.69 -7.73 -19.99
C GLU A 47 -7.31 -7.41 -21.44
N LYS A 48 -8.10 -7.88 -22.40
CA LYS A 48 -7.97 -7.42 -23.79
C LYS A 48 -8.35 -5.95 -23.79
N HIS A 49 -7.39 -5.05 -23.80
CA HIS A 49 -7.64 -3.62 -23.99
C HIS A 49 -7.87 -3.35 -25.49
N PRO A 50 -9.13 -3.18 -25.96
CA PRO A 50 -9.40 -2.96 -27.38
C PRO A 50 -8.90 -1.60 -27.89
N TRP A 51 -8.56 -0.67 -26.98
CA TRP A 51 -8.20 0.71 -27.30
C TRP A 51 -6.75 1.10 -26.97
N SER A 52 -5.97 0.19 -26.38
CA SER A 52 -4.56 0.44 -26.07
C SER A 52 -3.71 -0.71 -26.56
N SER A 53 -2.86 -0.44 -27.56
CA SER A 53 -1.88 -1.39 -28.07
C SER A 53 -0.67 -1.54 -27.14
N HIS A 54 -0.60 -0.75 -26.06
CA HIS A 54 0.47 -0.85 -25.08
C HIS A 54 0.24 -2.08 -24.19
N LYS A 55 1.08 -3.09 -24.41
CA LYS A 55 1.21 -4.22 -23.50
C LYS A 55 1.66 -3.66 -22.13
N PRO A 56 0.99 -4.02 -21.02
CA PRO A 56 1.45 -3.62 -19.71
C PRO A 56 2.89 -4.12 -19.51
N LEU A 57 3.73 -3.29 -18.89
CA LEU A 57 5.10 -3.65 -18.55
C LEU A 57 5.10 -4.52 -17.29
N ALA A 58 6.02 -5.48 -17.23
CA ALA A 58 6.19 -6.29 -16.03
C ALA A 58 6.70 -5.41 -14.87
N PRO A 59 6.35 -5.74 -13.61
CA PRO A 59 6.83 -5.00 -12.43
C PRO A 59 8.36 -4.90 -12.31
N ASP A 60 9.10 -5.80 -12.96
CA ASP A 60 10.56 -5.82 -13.03
C ASP A 60 11.14 -4.84 -14.07
N GLN A 61 10.32 -4.42 -15.05
CA GLN A 61 10.73 -3.57 -16.18
C GLN A 61 10.30 -2.12 -16.04
N THR A 62 9.72 -1.74 -14.90
CA THR A 62 9.23 -0.38 -14.65
C THR A 62 9.50 0.04 -13.20
N ASP A 63 9.93 1.28 -12.99
CA ASP A 63 10.02 1.89 -11.66
C ASP A 63 8.63 2.29 -11.11
N TYR A 64 7.61 2.33 -11.97
CA TYR A 64 6.25 2.64 -11.55
C TYR A 64 5.62 1.45 -10.81
N ARG A 65 5.42 1.60 -9.50
CA ARG A 65 4.75 0.61 -8.64
C ARG A 65 3.35 1.09 -8.27
N ARG A 66 2.36 0.22 -8.42
CA ARG A 66 0.97 0.47 -7.97
C ARG A 66 0.82 0.23 -6.47
N TYR A 67 1.63 -0.64 -5.87
CA TYR A 67 1.61 -0.94 -4.45
C TYR A 67 2.90 -0.48 -3.78
N TRP A 68 2.77 0.30 -2.71
CA TRP A 68 3.89 0.75 -1.89
C TRP A 68 3.65 0.50 -0.41
N ILE A 69 4.75 0.54 0.35
CA ILE A 69 4.74 0.38 1.79
C ILE A 69 5.09 1.71 2.43
N LYS A 70 4.25 2.16 3.35
CA LYS A 70 4.55 3.33 4.19
C LYS A 70 4.79 2.87 5.62
N THR A 71 5.99 3.13 6.13
CA THR A 71 6.29 2.92 7.54
C THR A 71 5.68 4.04 8.35
N ILE A 72 4.94 3.69 9.40
CA ILE A 72 4.40 4.63 10.37
C ILE A 72 4.67 4.12 11.79
N SER A 73 5.04 5.04 12.68
CA SER A 73 5.26 4.71 14.09
C SER A 73 3.94 4.69 14.84
N LYS A 74 3.66 3.58 15.53
CA LYS A 74 2.56 3.50 16.49
C LYS A 74 2.91 4.39 17.68
N PHE A 75 2.11 5.43 17.88
CA PHE A 75 2.15 6.20 19.12
C PHE A 75 1.70 5.28 20.27
N GLU A 76 2.47 5.27 21.36
CA GLU A 76 1.99 4.69 22.60
C GLU A 76 0.82 5.56 23.08
N HIS A 77 -0.34 4.93 23.28
CA HIS A 77 -1.50 5.61 23.83
C HIS A 77 -1.14 6.07 25.24
N VAL A 78 -0.80 7.34 25.39
CA VAL A 78 -0.62 7.98 26.69
C VAL A 78 -2.02 8.20 27.25
N PRO A 79 -2.44 7.49 28.32
CA PRO A 79 -3.71 7.78 28.95
C PRO A 79 -3.69 9.23 29.43
N VAL A 80 -4.58 10.06 28.90
CA VAL A 80 -4.74 11.44 29.36
C VAL A 80 -5.18 11.37 30.83
N PRO A 81 -4.40 11.93 31.78
CA PRO A 81 -4.86 11.98 33.16
C PRO A 81 -6.15 12.80 33.22
N ARG A 82 -7.25 12.18 33.66
CA ARG A 82 -8.50 12.86 34.02
C ARG A 82 -8.27 13.70 35.27
N SER A 83 -7.58 14.82 35.13
CA SER A 83 -7.25 15.66 36.29
C SER A 83 -7.33 17.15 35.99
N PHE A 84 -8.30 17.64 35.20
CA PHE A 84 -8.66 19.06 35.20
C PHE A 84 -10.16 19.25 34.88
N ALA A 85 -11.03 18.60 35.65
CA ALA A 85 -12.36 19.16 35.92
C ALA A 85 -12.27 19.75 37.32
N VAL A 86 -11.77 20.99 37.40
CA VAL A 86 -11.82 21.76 38.64
C VAL A 86 -13.27 22.18 38.83
N HIS A 87 -13.79 21.85 40.01
CA HIS A 87 -15.13 22.13 40.52
C HIS A 87 -15.58 23.58 40.36
#